data_AF-A0A399ZRY0-F1
#
_entry.id   AF-A0A399ZRY0-F1
#
_cell.length_a   1.000
_cell.length_b   1.000
_cell.length_c   1.000
_cell.angle_alpha   90.00
_cell.angle_beta   90.00
_cell.angle_gamma   90.00
#
_symmetry.space_group_name_H-M   'P 1'
#
loop_
_entity.id
_entity.type
_entity.pdbx_description
1 polymer ?
#
loop_
_entity_poly.entity_id
_entity_poly.type
_entity_poly.pdbx_seq_one_letter_code
_entity_poly.pdbx_strand_id
1 'polypeptide(L)'
;MKLSVFLLVVTVFFGVFATLAFITSSGIMGAAAVACLLCGLFALVLPKILARAKPNVWIVAGLVVLIALLISTASGFAKTTSHRQTFWDGVSINFVFLIPLALIVAAFLFYSGLGADTQRSPSGKMTTTVLLLGLLLVATALRNLYGFTLWDNTYDSLGYIWLFIPFCAVLLSGLTLLVALPSRTKLAGLLYILILPVLMAVASSQAQRVDFRAVTAQRAERIVNAVESFYAREGHYPESLSQLTPRDILTLPEPMIIYGQDWCYESGSDSYRLGYVDREHWSDPRLIGRIYKTEGQTSGQSLMCEAEIAALQQDNPDFQYSYWKESP
;
A
#
# COMPACT_ATOMS: atom_id res chain seq x y z
N MET A 1 -10.26 -9.44 -28.75
CA MET A 1 -10.97 -8.44 -27.93
C MET A 1 -9.99 -7.33 -27.60
N LYS A 2 -10.37 -6.05 -27.72
CA LYS A 2 -9.46 -4.93 -27.40
C LYS A 2 -9.23 -4.89 -25.88
N LEU A 3 -8.00 -4.62 -25.43
CA LEU A 3 -7.61 -4.50 -24.01
C LEU A 3 -8.56 -3.58 -23.22
N SER A 4 -9.08 -2.55 -23.88
CA SER A 4 -10.08 -1.62 -23.34
C SER A 4 -11.38 -2.29 -22.87
N VAL A 5 -11.87 -3.31 -23.58
CA VAL A 5 -13.09 -4.03 -23.19
C VAL A 5 -12.85 -4.88 -21.95
N PHE A 6 -11.66 -5.48 -21.82
CA PHE A 6 -11.30 -6.27 -20.64
C PHE A 6 -11.19 -5.37 -19.40
N LEU A 7 -10.45 -4.26 -19.52
CA LEU A 7 -10.34 -3.29 -18.43
C LEU A 7 -11.71 -2.75 -18.03
N LEU A 8 -12.57 -2.42 -18.99
CA LEU A 8 -13.95 -1.99 -18.71
C LEU A 8 -14.73 -3.04 -17.92
N VAL A 9 -14.67 -4.32 -18.32
CA VAL A 9 -15.38 -5.40 -17.64
C VAL A 9 -14.89 -5.56 -16.20
N VAL A 10 -13.58 -5.52 -15.97
CA VAL A 10 -12.99 -5.61 -14.62
C VAL A 10 -13.37 -4.38 -13.78
N THR A 11 -13.29 -3.17 -14.34
CA THR A 11 -13.67 -1.93 -13.64
C THR A 11 -15.16 -1.93 -13.29
N VAL A 12 -16.04 -2.34 -14.21
CA VAL A 12 -17.48 -2.46 -13.97
C VAL A 12 -17.75 -3.51 -12.88
N PHE A 13 -17.05 -4.63 -12.89
CA PHE A 13 -17.18 -5.65 -11.85
C PHE A 13 -16.87 -5.12 -10.46
N PHE A 14 -15.68 -4.53 -10.27
CA PHE A 14 -15.27 -3.97 -8.98
C PHE A 14 -16.13 -2.78 -8.58
N GLY A 15 -16.56 -1.94 -9.54
CA GLY A 15 -17.47 -0.82 -9.30
C GLY A 15 -18.87 -1.26 -8.86
N VAL A 16 -19.46 -2.24 -9.54
CA VAL A 16 -20.77 -2.83 -9.14
C VAL A 16 -20.64 -3.51 -7.78
N PHE A 17 -19.55 -4.24 -7.54
CA PHE A 17 -19.31 -4.87 -6.24
C PHE A 17 -19.23 -3.85 -5.11
N ALA A 18 -18.42 -2.80 -5.27
CA ALA A 18 -18.30 -1.72 -4.29
C ALA A 18 -19.65 -1.03 -4.03
N THR A 19 -20.45 -0.83 -5.08
CA THR A 19 -21.79 -0.23 -4.98
C THR A 19 -22.79 -1.15 -4.25
N LEU A 20 -22.77 -2.46 -4.52
CA LEU A 20 -23.65 -3.43 -3.88
C LEU A 20 -23.28 -3.67 -2.41
N ALA A 21 -21.99 -3.68 -2.09
CA ALA A 21 -21.51 -3.75 -0.71
C ALA A 21 -21.98 -2.54 0.12
N PHE A 22 -22.16 -1.37 -0.51
CA PHE A 22 -22.66 -0.16 0.13
C PHE A 22 -24.19 -0.13 0.29
N ILE A 23 -24.93 -0.66 -0.70
CA ILE A 23 -26.41 -0.61 -0.70
C ILE A 23 -27.05 -1.69 0.17
N THR A 24 -26.41 -2.86 0.30
CA THR A 24 -27.00 -3.97 1.06
C THR A 24 -26.86 -3.75 2.57
N SER A 25 -27.97 -3.42 3.24
CA SER A 25 -28.07 -3.27 4.69
C SER A 25 -27.82 -4.57 5.48
N SER A 26 -27.54 -5.68 4.80
CA SER A 26 -27.37 -7.03 5.36
C SER A 26 -25.93 -7.35 5.83
N GLY A 27 -25.03 -6.38 5.85
CA GLY A 27 -23.68 -6.51 6.42
C GLY A 27 -22.71 -7.35 5.56
N ILE A 28 -21.53 -7.62 6.11
CA ILE A 28 -20.38 -8.28 5.43
C ILE A 28 -20.76 -9.60 4.74
N MET A 29 -21.69 -10.37 5.33
CA MET A 29 -22.12 -11.65 4.76
C MET A 29 -22.88 -11.51 3.43
N GLY A 30 -23.71 -10.46 3.29
CA GLY A 30 -24.45 -10.19 2.04
C GLY A 30 -23.50 -9.81 0.91
N ALA A 31 -22.57 -8.90 1.20
CA ALA A 31 -21.51 -8.53 0.25
C ALA A 31 -20.68 -9.75 -0.16
N ALA A 32 -20.31 -10.61 0.80
CA ALA A 32 -19.52 -11.80 0.50
C ALA A 32 -20.26 -12.81 -0.39
N ALA A 33 -21.54 -13.06 -0.14
CA ALA A 33 -22.36 -13.95 -0.97
C ALA A 33 -22.48 -13.43 -2.41
N VAL A 34 -22.73 -12.13 -2.58
CA VAL A 34 -22.77 -11.48 -3.90
C VAL A 34 -21.40 -11.59 -4.59
N ALA A 35 -20.31 -11.31 -3.87
CA ALA A 35 -18.94 -11.43 -4.39
C ALA A 35 -18.66 -12.85 -4.90
N CYS A 36 -19.04 -13.88 -4.14
CA CYS A 36 -18.84 -15.27 -4.52
C CYS A 36 -19.62 -15.66 -5.77
N LEU A 37 -20.89 -15.27 -5.87
CA LEU A 37 -21.73 -15.51 -7.06
C LEU A 37 -21.13 -14.83 -8.30
N LEU A 38 -20.76 -13.57 -8.13
CA LEU A 38 -20.07 -12.77 -9.12
C LEU A 38 -18.75 -13.44 -9.55
N CYS A 39 -17.91 -13.87 -8.61
CA CYS A 39 -16.68 -14.58 -8.92
C CYS A 39 -16.92 -15.87 -9.72
N GLY A 40 -17.95 -16.64 -9.35
CA GLY A 40 -18.34 -17.84 -10.08
C GLY A 40 -18.77 -17.56 -11.52
N LEU A 41 -19.64 -16.56 -11.73
CA LEU A 41 -20.11 -16.17 -13.06
C LEU A 41 -18.94 -15.70 -13.95
N PHE A 42 -18.06 -14.86 -13.42
CA PHE A 42 -16.92 -14.37 -14.17
C PHE A 42 -15.88 -15.45 -14.45
N ALA A 43 -15.67 -16.40 -13.52
CA ALA A 43 -14.81 -17.56 -13.75
C ALA A 43 -15.28 -18.46 -14.91
N LEU A 44 -16.55 -18.37 -15.34
CA LEU A 44 -17.06 -19.07 -16.53
C LEU A 44 -16.82 -18.31 -17.84
N VAL A 45 -16.78 -16.97 -17.79
CA VAL A 45 -16.64 -16.10 -18.96
C VAL A 45 -15.18 -15.79 -19.25
N LEU A 46 -14.39 -15.50 -18.22
CA LEU A 46 -12.97 -15.09 -18.34
C LEU A 46 -12.10 -16.11 -19.07
N PRO A 47 -12.22 -17.45 -18.86
CA PRO A 47 -11.44 -18.43 -19.62
C PRO A 47 -11.59 -18.29 -21.14
N LYS A 48 -12.80 -17.98 -21.62
CA LYS A 48 -13.09 -17.80 -23.06
C LYS A 48 -12.40 -16.56 -23.61
N ILE A 49 -12.31 -15.51 -22.82
CA ILE A 49 -11.59 -14.28 -23.17
C ILE A 49 -10.09 -14.56 -23.19
N LEU A 50 -9.60 -15.24 -22.16
CA LEU A 50 -8.20 -15.58 -21.96
C LEU A 50 -7.65 -16.45 -23.10
N ALA A 51 -8.41 -17.44 -23.55
CA ALA A 51 -8.07 -18.31 -24.69
C ALA A 51 -7.96 -17.56 -26.04
N ARG A 52 -8.55 -16.37 -26.16
CA ARG A 52 -8.52 -15.54 -27.38
C ARG A 52 -7.45 -14.45 -27.34
N ALA A 53 -6.87 -14.17 -26.18
CA ALA A 53 -5.90 -13.10 -26.00
C ALA A 53 -4.49 -13.57 -26.37
N LYS A 54 -3.73 -12.73 -27.08
CA LYS A 54 -2.32 -13.01 -27.36
C LYS A 54 -1.49 -12.77 -26.08
N PRO A 55 -0.46 -13.58 -25.78
CA PRO A 55 0.35 -13.39 -24.58
C PRO A 55 0.98 -12.00 -24.45
N ASN A 56 1.32 -11.34 -25.56
CA ASN A 56 1.85 -9.96 -25.56
C ASN A 56 0.90 -8.96 -24.88
N VAL A 57 -0.41 -9.17 -24.96
CA VAL A 57 -1.40 -8.30 -24.32
C VAL A 57 -1.23 -8.36 -22.79
N TRP A 58 -1.01 -9.56 -22.26
CA TRP A 58 -0.80 -9.77 -20.83
C TRP A 58 0.56 -9.26 -20.35
N ILE A 59 1.60 -9.37 -21.18
CA ILE A 59 2.91 -8.77 -20.86
C ILE A 59 2.78 -7.25 -20.71
N VAL A 60 2.13 -6.59 -21.68
CA VAL A 60 1.92 -5.13 -21.62
C VAL A 60 1.07 -4.75 -20.41
N ALA A 61 -0.04 -5.45 -20.18
CA ALA A 61 -0.89 -5.21 -19.01
C ALA A 61 -0.11 -5.41 -17.70
N GLY A 62 0.69 -6.46 -17.60
CA GLY A 62 1.51 -6.76 -16.44
C GLY A 62 2.56 -5.69 -16.17
N LEU A 63 3.25 -5.18 -17.20
CA LEU A 63 4.20 -4.08 -17.05
C LEU A 63 3.52 -2.79 -16.59
N VAL A 64 2.35 -2.45 -17.15
CA VAL A 64 1.60 -1.25 -16.75
C VAL A 64 1.17 -1.34 -15.29
N VAL A 65 0.62 -2.49 -14.87
CA VAL A 65 0.19 -2.70 -13.49
C VAL A 65 1.39 -2.72 -12.53
N LEU A 66 2.51 -3.31 -12.93
CA LEU A 66 3.73 -3.30 -12.14
C LEU A 66 4.25 -1.88 -11.91
N ILE A 67 4.32 -1.06 -12.96
CA ILE A 67 4.73 0.35 -12.86
C ILE A 67 3.77 1.11 -11.94
N ALA A 68 2.45 0.91 -12.10
CA ALA A 68 1.46 1.55 -11.24
C ALA A 68 1.62 1.17 -9.76
N LEU A 69 1.87 -0.11 -9.45
CA LEU A 69 2.14 -0.56 -8.09
C LEU A 69 3.42 0.07 -7.52
N LEU A 70 4.50 0.13 -8.31
CA LEU A 70 5.78 0.72 -7.88
C LEU A 70 5.66 2.22 -7.62
N ILE A 71 4.94 2.95 -8.49
CA ILE A 71 4.66 4.37 -8.30
C ILE A 71 3.83 4.57 -7.04
N SER A 72 2.77 3.77 -6.84
CA SER A 72 1.91 3.92 -5.68
C SER A 72 2.66 3.67 -4.36
N THR A 73 3.59 2.72 -4.33
CA THR A 73 4.48 2.52 -3.17
C THR A 73 5.38 3.73 -2.91
N ALA A 74 5.81 4.44 -3.96
CA ALA A 74 6.65 5.62 -3.84
C ALA A 74 5.85 6.89 -3.47
N SER A 75 4.62 7.04 -3.98
CA SER A 75 3.81 8.25 -3.82
C SER A 75 2.89 8.22 -2.60
N GLY A 76 2.45 7.03 -2.17
CA GLY A 76 1.52 6.86 -1.06
C GLY A 76 2.06 7.32 0.30
N PHE A 77 3.36 7.65 0.39
CA PHE A 77 4.04 8.07 1.62
C PHE A 77 4.77 9.40 1.46
N ALA A 78 4.40 10.22 0.46
CA ALA A 78 5.22 11.39 0.15
C ALA A 78 4.45 12.71 0.08
N LYS A 79 3.10 12.73 0.08
CA LYS A 79 2.37 14.01 -0.16
C LYS A 79 0.85 14.03 -0.07
N THR A 80 0.20 13.29 0.81
CA THR A 80 -1.22 13.59 1.11
C THR A 80 -1.29 14.58 2.27
N THR A 81 -0.90 15.83 2.00
CA THR A 81 -1.00 16.97 2.94
C THR A 81 -2.44 17.47 3.13
N SER A 82 -3.43 16.78 2.56
CA SER A 82 -4.84 17.04 2.81
C SER A 82 -5.39 15.89 3.63
N HIS A 83 -5.46 16.06 4.96
CA HIS A 83 -6.01 15.09 5.91
C HIS A 83 -7.50 14.77 5.73
N ARG A 84 -8.18 15.43 4.79
CA ARG A 84 -9.54 15.07 4.41
C ARG A 84 -9.50 13.77 3.62
N GLN A 85 -9.47 12.65 4.34
CA GLN A 85 -9.54 11.30 3.77
C GLN A 85 -10.81 11.17 2.94
N THR A 86 -10.72 11.46 1.65
CA THR A 86 -11.81 11.11 0.75
C THR A 86 -11.65 9.65 0.40
N PHE A 87 -12.76 8.96 0.20
CA PHE A 87 -12.76 7.55 -0.23
C PHE A 87 -11.90 7.29 -1.49
N TRP A 88 -11.54 8.34 -2.23
CA TRP A 88 -10.74 8.30 -3.46
C TRP A 88 -9.27 8.65 -3.28
N ASP A 89 -8.77 8.74 -2.04
CA ASP A 89 -7.36 8.98 -1.80
C ASP A 89 -6.49 7.88 -2.43
N GLY A 90 -5.24 8.22 -2.77
CA GLY A 90 -4.33 7.31 -3.48
C GLY A 90 -4.15 5.94 -2.80
N VAL A 91 -4.33 5.88 -1.47
CA VAL A 91 -4.32 4.65 -0.66
C VAL A 91 -5.49 3.73 -1.04
N SER A 92 -6.71 4.28 -1.11
CA SER A 92 -7.91 3.53 -1.50
C SER A 92 -7.82 3.02 -2.93
N ILE A 93 -7.26 3.81 -3.86
CA ILE A 93 -7.10 3.38 -5.26
C ILE A 93 -6.15 2.18 -5.35
N ASN A 94 -5.02 2.21 -4.65
CA ASN A 94 -4.07 1.10 -4.67
C ASN A 94 -4.71 -0.18 -4.12
N PHE A 95 -5.38 -0.05 -2.98
CA PHE A 95 -5.96 -1.18 -2.30
C PHE A 95 -7.17 -1.79 -3.05
N VAL A 96 -8.13 -0.96 -3.44
CA VAL A 96 -9.39 -1.41 -4.06
C VAL A 96 -9.17 -1.87 -5.49
N PHE A 97 -8.19 -1.31 -6.21
CA PHE A 97 -8.01 -1.59 -7.63
C PHE A 97 -6.67 -2.22 -7.98
N LEU A 98 -5.54 -1.65 -7.56
CA LEU A 98 -4.23 -2.09 -8.06
C LEU A 98 -3.81 -3.47 -7.54
N ILE A 99 -3.95 -3.75 -6.23
CA ILE A 99 -3.60 -5.06 -5.67
C ILE A 99 -4.48 -6.17 -6.28
N PRO A 100 -5.83 -6.08 -6.28
CA PRO A 100 -6.70 -7.03 -6.96
C PRO A 100 -6.36 -7.24 -8.44
N LEU A 101 -6.14 -6.14 -9.18
CA LEU A 101 -5.83 -6.20 -10.60
C LEU A 101 -4.49 -6.88 -10.85
N ALA A 102 -3.46 -6.62 -10.04
CA ALA A 102 -2.16 -7.26 -10.15
C ALA A 102 -2.23 -8.77 -9.95
N LEU A 103 -3.03 -9.24 -8.97
CA LEU A 103 -3.25 -10.65 -8.72
C LEU A 103 -3.96 -11.32 -9.91
N ILE A 104 -5.00 -10.69 -10.46
CA ILE A 104 -5.71 -11.18 -11.65
C ILE A 104 -4.77 -11.24 -12.88
N VAL A 105 -4.01 -10.18 -13.13
CA VAL A 105 -3.08 -10.12 -14.28
C VAL A 105 -1.94 -11.14 -14.11
N ALA A 106 -1.44 -11.35 -12.89
CA ALA A 106 -0.46 -12.38 -12.60
C ALA A 106 -0.98 -13.79 -12.92
N ALA A 107 -2.23 -14.08 -12.56
CA ALA A 107 -2.86 -15.35 -12.91
C ALA A 107 -2.96 -15.55 -14.43
N PHE A 108 -3.29 -14.50 -15.19
CA PHE A 108 -3.38 -14.58 -16.65
C PHE A 108 -2.03 -14.72 -17.35
N LEU A 109 -0.99 -14.13 -16.77
CA LEU A 109 0.40 -14.41 -17.15
C LEU A 109 0.72 -15.88 -16.87
N PHE A 110 0.43 -16.41 -15.68
CA PHE A 110 0.64 -17.84 -15.41
C PHE A 110 -0.12 -18.76 -16.37
N TYR A 111 -1.37 -18.45 -16.71
CA TYR A 111 -2.09 -19.18 -17.75
C TYR A 111 -1.35 -19.17 -19.09
N SER A 112 -0.89 -17.99 -19.53
CA SER A 112 -0.22 -17.83 -20.82
C SER A 112 1.12 -18.56 -20.87
N GLY A 113 1.84 -18.63 -19.75
CA GLY A 113 3.10 -19.39 -19.63
C GLY A 113 2.88 -20.90 -19.54
N LEU A 114 1.91 -21.36 -18.74
CA LEU A 114 1.66 -22.78 -18.49
C LEU A 114 0.82 -23.46 -19.59
N GLY A 115 0.04 -22.71 -20.36
CA GLY A 115 -0.79 -23.22 -21.47
C GLY A 115 -0.06 -23.36 -22.81
N ALA A 116 1.20 -22.92 -22.87
CA ALA A 116 2.05 -22.87 -24.05
C ALA A 116 2.21 -24.21 -24.80
N ASP A 117 2.16 -25.33 -24.08
CA ASP A 117 2.38 -26.67 -24.65
C ASP A 117 1.29 -27.10 -25.63
N THR A 118 0.09 -26.52 -25.54
CA THR A 118 -1.08 -26.96 -26.32
C THR A 118 -1.26 -26.24 -27.66
N GLN A 119 -0.61 -25.10 -27.87
CA GLN A 119 -0.78 -24.28 -29.09
C GLN A 119 0.57 -23.75 -29.55
N ARG A 120 1.22 -24.46 -30.50
CA ARG A 120 2.44 -24.04 -31.22
C ARG A 120 3.53 -23.46 -30.31
N SER A 121 4.40 -24.34 -29.81
CA SER A 121 5.62 -24.07 -29.04
C SER A 121 6.08 -22.60 -29.12
N PRO A 122 5.66 -21.73 -28.18
CA PRO A 122 6.24 -20.41 -28.08
C PRO A 122 7.72 -20.56 -27.75
N SER A 123 8.55 -19.61 -28.22
CA SER A 123 9.97 -19.62 -27.88
C SER A 123 10.12 -19.69 -26.34
N GLY A 124 10.95 -20.60 -25.81
CA GLY A 124 11.08 -20.81 -24.36
C GLY A 124 11.36 -19.52 -23.57
N LYS A 125 12.01 -18.53 -24.19
CA LYS A 125 12.22 -17.19 -23.64
C LYS A 125 10.92 -16.50 -23.25
N MET A 126 9.88 -16.60 -24.09
CA MET A 126 8.59 -15.96 -23.85
C MET A 126 7.88 -16.54 -22.62
N THR A 127 7.89 -17.87 -22.50
CA THR A 127 7.34 -18.57 -21.33
C THR A 127 8.01 -18.09 -20.04
N THR A 128 9.35 -18.05 -20.02
CA THR A 128 10.11 -17.57 -18.86
C THR A 128 9.77 -16.11 -18.52
N THR A 129 9.72 -15.21 -19.51
CA THR A 129 9.39 -13.80 -19.28
C THR A 129 8.00 -13.62 -18.66
N VAL A 130 7.00 -14.33 -19.18
CA VAL A 130 5.62 -14.25 -18.69
C VAL A 130 5.51 -14.75 -17.25
N LEU A 131 6.16 -15.89 -16.93
CA LEU A 131 6.15 -16.44 -15.58
C LEU A 131 6.88 -15.54 -14.58
N LEU A 132 8.05 -15.01 -14.95
CA LEU A 132 8.81 -14.08 -14.10
C LEU A 132 8.03 -12.80 -13.84
N LEU A 133 7.38 -12.23 -14.86
CA LEU A 133 6.54 -11.04 -14.69
C LEU A 133 5.33 -11.32 -13.77
N GLY A 134 4.71 -12.50 -13.90
CA GLY A 134 3.62 -12.92 -13.01
C GLY A 134 4.07 -13.04 -11.55
N LEU A 135 5.23 -13.66 -11.30
CA LEU A 135 5.82 -13.75 -9.97
C LEU A 135 6.17 -12.37 -9.39
N LEU A 136 6.73 -11.49 -10.22
CA LEU A 136 7.09 -10.12 -9.80
C LEU A 136 5.85 -9.30 -9.43
N LEU A 137 4.74 -9.45 -10.16
CA LEU A 137 3.46 -8.82 -9.81
C LEU A 137 2.92 -9.34 -8.48
N VAL A 138 2.96 -10.65 -8.24
CA VAL A 138 2.53 -11.23 -6.94
C VAL A 138 3.40 -10.69 -5.80
N ALA A 139 4.73 -10.71 -5.96
CA ALA A 139 5.65 -10.20 -4.94
C ALA A 139 5.42 -8.70 -4.64
N THR A 140 5.21 -7.90 -5.69
CA THR A 140 4.97 -6.46 -5.54
C THR A 140 3.59 -6.18 -4.93
N ALA A 141 2.56 -6.95 -5.27
CA ALA A 141 1.24 -6.87 -4.66
C ALA A 141 1.29 -7.23 -3.16
N LEU A 142 2.00 -8.29 -2.79
CA LEU A 142 2.20 -8.67 -1.38
C LEU A 142 2.99 -7.62 -0.60
N ARG A 143 4.00 -7.00 -1.22
CA ARG A 143 4.73 -5.87 -0.61
C ARG A 143 3.83 -4.65 -0.39
N ASN A 144 2.98 -4.31 -1.35
CA ASN A 144 2.01 -3.22 -1.19
C ASN A 144 0.98 -3.53 -0.10
N LEU A 145 0.50 -4.78 -0.05
CA LEU A 145 -0.38 -5.25 1.01
C LEU A 145 0.27 -5.15 2.39
N TYR A 146 1.53 -5.57 2.52
CA TYR A 146 2.31 -5.41 3.75
C TYR A 146 2.39 -3.95 4.17
N GLY A 147 2.76 -3.05 3.25
CA GLY A 147 2.83 -1.61 3.53
C GLY A 147 1.48 -1.04 3.96
N PHE A 148 0.40 -1.43 3.28
CA PHE A 148 -0.96 -1.04 3.66
C PHE A 148 -1.32 -1.51 5.07
N THR A 149 -1.15 -2.81 5.38
CA THR A 149 -1.44 -3.33 6.72
C THR A 149 -0.60 -2.65 7.78
N LEU A 150 0.65 -2.32 7.47
CA LEU A 150 1.55 -1.65 8.40
C LEU A 150 1.00 -0.26 8.79
N TRP A 151 0.44 0.48 7.84
CA TRP A 151 -0.22 1.77 8.10
C TRP A 151 -1.61 1.62 8.72
N ASP A 152 -2.37 0.60 8.34
CA ASP A 152 -3.67 0.31 8.98
C ASP A 152 -3.50 0.05 10.48
N ASN A 153 -2.40 -0.60 10.86
CA ASN A 153 -2.05 -0.85 12.26
C ASN A 153 -1.83 0.44 13.07
N THR A 154 -1.55 1.58 12.42
CA THR A 154 -1.39 2.87 13.12
C THR A 154 -2.71 3.63 13.30
N TYR A 155 -3.78 3.30 12.55
CA TYR A 155 -5.01 4.11 12.45
C TYR A 155 -6.29 3.45 13.03
N ASP A 156 -6.18 2.23 13.53
CA ASP A 156 -7.24 1.27 13.92
C ASP A 156 -7.33 0.17 12.88
N SER A 157 -7.19 -1.07 13.34
CA SER A 157 -7.29 -2.31 12.56
C SER A 157 -8.59 -2.52 11.74
N LEU A 158 -9.46 -1.52 11.61
CA LEU A 158 -10.69 -1.61 10.84
C LEU A 158 -10.45 -1.81 9.34
N GLY A 159 -9.29 -1.43 8.82
CA GLY A 159 -8.98 -1.65 7.41
C GLY A 159 -8.77 -3.12 7.04
N TYR A 160 -8.71 -4.06 8.00
CA TYR A 160 -8.75 -5.49 7.69
C TYR A 160 -10.00 -5.92 6.93
N ILE A 161 -11.12 -5.21 7.11
CA ILE A 161 -12.34 -5.48 6.33
C ILE A 161 -12.04 -5.36 4.83
N TRP A 162 -11.14 -4.46 4.44
CA TRP A 162 -10.78 -4.26 3.06
C TRP A 162 -10.02 -5.45 2.46
N LEU A 163 -9.28 -6.25 3.25
CA LEU A 163 -8.58 -7.47 2.79
C LEU A 163 -9.50 -8.42 2.01
N PHE A 164 -10.81 -8.35 2.29
CA PHE A 164 -11.83 -9.08 1.54
C PHE A 164 -11.74 -8.90 0.02
N ILE A 165 -11.43 -7.70 -0.48
CA ILE A 165 -11.37 -7.39 -1.91
C ILE A 165 -10.25 -8.16 -2.62
N PRO A 166 -8.96 -8.07 -2.21
CA PRO A 166 -7.91 -8.86 -2.83
C PRO A 166 -8.11 -10.37 -2.62
N PHE A 167 -8.73 -10.83 -1.52
CA PHE A 167 -9.12 -12.24 -1.40
C PHE A 167 -10.11 -12.67 -2.49
N CYS A 168 -11.13 -11.87 -2.77
CA CYS A 168 -12.07 -12.16 -3.88
C CYS A 168 -11.35 -12.22 -5.22
N ALA A 169 -10.39 -11.32 -5.46
CA ALA A 169 -9.59 -11.33 -6.68
C ALA A 169 -8.74 -12.59 -6.83
N VAL A 170 -8.14 -13.08 -5.74
CA VAL A 170 -7.41 -14.36 -5.71
C VAL A 170 -8.34 -15.53 -6.01
N LEU A 171 -9.53 -15.57 -5.41
CA LEU A 171 -10.52 -16.62 -5.66
C LEU A 171 -10.98 -16.62 -7.13
N LEU A 172 -11.37 -15.45 -7.65
CA LEU A 172 -11.79 -15.29 -9.04
C LEU A 172 -10.69 -15.74 -10.02
N SER A 173 -9.48 -15.25 -9.81
CA SER A 173 -8.35 -15.53 -10.70
C SER A 173 -7.89 -16.99 -10.62
N GLY A 174 -7.84 -17.57 -9.42
CA GLY A 174 -7.54 -18.98 -9.20
C GLY A 174 -8.59 -19.93 -9.78
N LEU A 175 -9.88 -19.62 -9.62
CA LEU A 175 -10.97 -20.39 -10.26
C LEU A 175 -10.92 -20.28 -11.79
N THR A 176 -10.62 -19.09 -12.31
CA THR A 176 -10.41 -18.87 -13.75
C THR A 176 -9.27 -19.73 -14.27
N LEU A 177 -8.13 -19.79 -13.55
CA LEU A 177 -7.01 -20.66 -13.91
C LEU A 177 -7.40 -22.14 -13.89
N LEU A 178 -8.12 -22.58 -12.85
CA LEU A 178 -8.55 -23.97 -12.68
C LEU A 178 -9.46 -24.45 -13.82
N VAL A 179 -10.34 -23.57 -14.32
CA VAL A 179 -11.23 -23.85 -15.45
C VAL A 179 -10.48 -23.78 -16.78
N ALA A 180 -9.60 -22.80 -16.96
CA ALA A 180 -8.96 -22.52 -18.24
C ALA A 180 -7.81 -23.48 -18.56
N LEU A 181 -7.04 -23.92 -17.55
CA LEU A 181 -5.84 -24.73 -17.75
C LEU A 181 -6.15 -26.19 -18.15
N PRO A 182 -5.31 -26.80 -19.01
CA PRO A 182 -5.42 -28.23 -19.34
C PRO A 182 -5.16 -29.12 -18.12
N SER A 183 -5.66 -30.37 -18.15
CA SER A 183 -5.74 -31.27 -16.99
C SER A 183 -4.44 -31.40 -16.18
N ARG A 184 -3.29 -31.46 -16.84
CA ARG A 184 -1.97 -31.61 -16.17
C ARG A 184 -1.52 -30.37 -15.40
N THR A 185 -1.98 -29.18 -15.78
CA THR A 185 -1.60 -27.91 -15.14
C THR A 185 -2.70 -27.30 -14.28
N LYS A 186 -3.86 -27.95 -14.16
CA LYS A 186 -4.95 -27.53 -13.25
C LYS A 186 -4.52 -27.38 -11.80
N LEU A 187 -3.52 -28.15 -11.37
CA LEU A 187 -2.93 -28.02 -10.04
C LEU A 187 -2.42 -26.59 -9.78
N ALA A 188 -1.94 -25.87 -10.79
CA ALA A 188 -1.50 -24.49 -10.63
C ALA A 188 -2.64 -23.55 -10.21
N GLY A 189 -3.86 -23.75 -10.74
CA GLY A 189 -5.04 -22.99 -10.30
C GLY A 189 -5.40 -23.29 -8.83
N LEU A 190 -5.34 -24.56 -8.43
CA LEU A 190 -5.57 -24.96 -7.04
C LEU A 190 -4.49 -24.37 -6.09
N LEU A 191 -3.22 -24.48 -6.47
CA LEU A 191 -2.11 -23.91 -5.71
C LEU A 191 -2.23 -22.40 -5.60
N TYR A 192 -2.69 -21.71 -6.65
CA TYR A 192 -2.94 -20.27 -6.60
C TYR A 192 -4.01 -19.92 -5.56
N ILE A 193 -5.14 -20.65 -5.54
CA ILE A 193 -6.22 -20.46 -4.55
C ILE A 193 -5.75 -20.73 -3.12
N LEU A 194 -4.84 -21.68 -2.90
CA LEU A 194 -4.41 -22.05 -1.55
C LEU A 194 -3.24 -21.21 -1.04
N ILE A 195 -2.22 -20.98 -1.88
CA ILE A 195 -0.97 -20.34 -1.47
C ILE A 195 -1.15 -18.83 -1.32
N LEU A 196 -1.81 -18.15 -2.25
CA LEU A 196 -1.90 -16.69 -2.24
C LEU A 196 -2.64 -16.16 -1.00
N PRO A 197 -3.78 -16.73 -0.57
CA PRO A 197 -4.44 -16.33 0.68
C PRO A 197 -3.53 -16.49 1.90
N VAL A 198 -2.77 -17.59 1.97
CA VAL A 198 -1.80 -17.83 3.05
C VAL A 198 -0.68 -16.80 3.02
N LEU A 199 -0.12 -16.48 1.85
CA LEU A 199 0.92 -15.46 1.72
C LEU A 199 0.40 -14.07 2.10
N MET A 200 -0.83 -13.73 1.73
CA MET A 200 -1.47 -12.47 2.13
C MET A 200 -1.66 -12.40 3.65
N ALA A 201 -2.13 -13.48 4.28
CA ALA A 201 -2.28 -13.57 5.73
C ALA A 201 -0.94 -13.47 6.45
N VAL A 202 0.11 -14.12 5.94
CA VAL A 202 1.47 -14.02 6.48
C VAL A 202 2.01 -12.60 6.34
N ALA A 203 1.88 -11.96 5.17
CA ALA A 203 2.30 -10.58 4.97
C ALA A 203 1.60 -9.62 5.95
N SER A 204 0.29 -9.78 6.10
CA SER A 204 -0.52 -8.98 7.03
C SER A 204 -0.12 -9.22 8.49
N SER A 205 0.04 -10.48 8.91
CA SER A 205 0.46 -10.82 10.27
C SER A 205 1.86 -10.31 10.60
N GLN A 206 2.77 -10.29 9.64
CA GLN A 206 4.10 -9.71 9.85
C GLN A 206 4.04 -8.20 10.01
N ALA A 207 3.25 -7.51 9.18
CA ALA A 207 3.06 -6.07 9.29
C ALA A 207 2.46 -5.66 10.64
N GLN A 208 1.52 -6.45 11.18
CA GLN A 208 0.91 -6.22 12.50
C GLN A 208 1.91 -6.29 13.67
N ARG A 209 2.96 -7.09 13.53
CA ARG A 209 3.95 -7.30 14.61
C ARG A 209 5.03 -6.23 14.65
N VAL A 210 5.05 -5.33 13.67
CA VAL A 210 6.03 -4.25 13.63
C VAL A 210 5.67 -3.20 14.66
N ASP A 211 6.63 -2.89 15.52
CA ASP A 211 6.57 -1.71 16.38
C ASP A 211 6.79 -0.45 15.53
N PHE A 212 5.70 0.25 15.23
CA PHE A 212 5.71 1.45 14.42
C PHE A 212 6.45 2.63 15.09
N ARG A 213 6.58 2.63 16.43
CA ARG A 213 7.41 3.61 17.16
C ARG A 213 8.89 3.32 16.94
N ALA A 214 9.30 2.05 16.98
CA ALA A 214 10.66 1.66 16.64
C ALA A 214 11.03 2.02 15.18
N VAL A 215 10.10 1.82 14.23
CA VAL A 215 10.29 2.25 12.83
C VAL A 215 10.42 3.78 12.73
N THR A 216 9.60 4.53 13.48
CA THR A 216 9.67 5.99 13.52
C THR A 216 11.01 6.46 14.09
N ALA A 217 11.49 5.87 15.20
CA ALA A 217 12.80 6.14 15.76
C ALA A 217 13.93 5.87 14.74
N GLN A 218 13.89 4.73 14.03
CA GLN A 218 14.87 4.43 12.98
C GLN A 218 14.84 5.44 11.82
N ARG A 219 13.66 5.97 11.46
CA ARG A 219 13.52 7.02 10.44
C ARG A 219 14.10 8.34 10.95
N ALA A 220 13.82 8.71 12.19
CA ALA A 220 14.36 9.90 12.85
C ALA A 220 15.90 9.84 12.89
N GLU A 221 16.48 8.68 13.21
CA GLU A 221 17.93 8.47 13.23
C GLU A 221 18.58 8.74 11.87
N ARG A 222 17.93 8.33 10.78
CA ARG A 222 18.44 8.64 9.42
C ARG A 222 18.43 10.13 9.12
N ILE A 223 17.42 10.86 9.61
CA ILE A 223 17.33 12.31 9.46
C ILE A 223 18.40 13.00 10.31
N VAL A 224 18.61 12.57 11.55
CA VAL A 224 19.70 13.05 12.41
C VAL A 224 21.04 12.90 11.68
N ASN A 225 21.36 11.71 11.18
CA ASN A 225 22.61 11.48 10.46
C ASN A 225 22.79 12.39 9.22
N ALA A 226 21.69 12.70 8.52
CA ALA A 226 21.70 13.64 7.41
C ALA A 226 21.93 15.10 7.88
N VAL A 227 21.30 15.52 8.99
CA VAL A 227 21.52 16.83 9.62
C VAL A 227 22.98 17.01 10.07
N GLU A 228 23.55 16.00 10.73
CA GLU A 228 24.96 16.05 11.14
C GLU A 228 25.92 16.10 9.94
N SER A 229 25.59 15.35 8.87
CA SER A 229 26.37 15.37 7.63
C SER A 229 26.31 16.74 6.93
N PHE A 230 25.16 17.42 7.00
CA PHE A 230 24.99 18.78 6.52
C PHE A 230 25.85 19.75 7.34
N TYR A 231 25.76 19.69 8.67
CA TYR A 231 26.54 20.53 9.58
C TYR A 231 28.06 20.38 9.35
N ALA A 232 28.54 19.14 9.23
CA ALA A 232 29.96 18.86 9.00
C ALA A 232 30.52 19.50 7.71
N ARG A 233 29.66 19.84 6.75
CA ARG A 233 30.07 20.50 5.50
C ARG A 233 29.84 22.00 5.50
N GLU A 234 28.66 22.43 5.91
CA GLU A 234 28.23 23.83 5.78
C GLU A 234 28.62 24.65 7.03
N GLY A 235 28.96 23.98 8.13
CA GLY A 235 29.35 24.62 9.40
C GLY A 235 28.18 25.18 10.21
N HIS A 236 26.94 24.94 9.78
CA HIS A 236 25.71 25.33 10.48
C HIS A 236 24.61 24.27 10.25
N TYR A 237 23.61 24.23 11.14
CA TYR A 237 22.47 23.32 10.96
C TYR A 237 21.55 23.83 9.83
N PRO A 238 20.82 22.94 9.13
CA PRO A 238 19.90 23.37 8.08
C PRO A 238 18.74 24.17 8.71
N GLU A 239 18.24 25.17 8.00
CA GLU A 239 17.08 25.97 8.45
C GLU A 239 15.78 25.16 8.37
N SER A 240 15.71 24.23 7.43
CA SER A 240 14.59 23.30 7.28
C SER A 240 15.08 21.95 6.74
N LEU A 241 14.35 20.87 7.05
CA LEU A 241 14.72 19.52 6.62
C LEU A 241 14.78 19.35 5.09
N SER A 242 14.08 20.20 4.32
CA SER A 242 14.11 20.14 2.86
C SER A 242 15.49 20.43 2.27
N GLN A 243 16.33 21.20 2.98
CA GLN A 243 17.72 21.49 2.58
C GLN A 243 18.62 20.25 2.59
N LEU A 244 18.22 19.17 3.28
CA LEU A 244 18.92 17.89 3.28
C LEU A 244 18.74 17.15 1.94
N THR A 245 17.68 17.46 1.19
CA THR A 245 17.36 16.76 -0.06
C THR A 245 17.91 17.49 -1.28
N PRO A 246 18.33 16.76 -2.33
CA PRO A 246 18.51 15.30 -2.39
C PRO A 246 19.89 14.84 -1.91
N ARG A 247 20.74 15.75 -1.44
CA ARG A 247 22.19 15.52 -1.30
C ARG A 247 22.55 14.66 -0.10
N ASP A 248 22.01 14.95 1.08
CA ASP A 248 22.25 14.20 2.32
C ASP A 248 21.29 13.03 2.47
N ILE A 249 20.08 13.22 1.98
CA ILE A 249 19.05 12.19 1.96
C ILE A 249 18.24 12.32 0.67
N LEU A 250 18.02 11.21 -0.03
CA LEU A 250 17.28 11.23 -1.30
C LEU A 250 15.83 11.65 -1.11
N THR A 251 15.21 11.17 -0.04
CA THR A 251 13.81 11.42 0.33
C THR A 251 13.70 11.43 1.85
N LEU A 252 13.07 12.46 2.43
CA LEU A 252 12.79 12.51 3.86
C LEU A 252 11.75 11.43 4.22
N PRO A 253 12.09 10.44 5.06
CA PRO A 253 11.13 9.42 5.44
C PRO A 253 10.15 9.99 6.48
N GLU A 254 8.85 9.98 6.23
CA GLU A 254 7.81 10.47 7.17
C GLU A 254 7.76 9.66 8.49
N PRO A 255 7.32 10.24 9.62
CA PRO A 255 7.03 9.47 10.84
C PRO A 255 5.93 8.43 10.58
N MET A 256 6.00 7.28 11.27
CA MET A 256 5.04 6.19 11.11
C MET A 256 4.14 6.09 12.33
N ILE A 257 3.44 7.18 12.67
CA ILE A 257 2.51 7.23 13.80
C ILE A 257 1.13 7.69 13.34
N ILE A 258 1.04 8.92 12.82
CA ILE A 258 -0.18 9.50 12.27
C ILE A 258 0.02 9.67 10.76
N TYR A 259 -0.96 9.24 9.98
CA TYR A 259 -0.90 9.31 8.52
C TYR A 259 -0.89 10.76 8.04
N GLY A 260 0.07 11.13 7.19
CA GLY A 260 0.20 12.49 6.64
C GLY A 260 0.92 13.48 7.56
N GLN A 261 1.40 13.01 8.71
CA GLN A 261 2.13 13.83 9.66
C GLN A 261 3.57 14.10 9.20
N ASP A 262 4.05 15.32 9.39
CA ASP A 262 5.44 15.70 9.14
C ASP A 262 6.31 15.66 10.41
N TRP A 263 7.63 15.78 10.22
CA TRP A 263 8.58 15.95 11.33
C TRP A 263 8.52 17.37 11.88
N CYS A 264 8.56 17.48 13.19
CA CYS A 264 8.78 18.75 13.87
C CYS A 264 10.28 19.01 13.86
N TYR A 265 10.70 20.11 13.25
CA TYR A 265 12.10 20.49 13.20
C TYR A 265 12.25 21.97 13.51
N GLU A 266 13.12 22.28 14.47
CA GLU A 266 13.49 23.64 14.84
C GLU A 266 15.00 23.78 14.73
N SER A 267 15.47 24.85 14.10
CA SER A 267 16.88 25.16 13.93
C SER A 267 17.23 26.49 14.60
N GLY A 268 18.40 26.55 15.22
CA GLY A 268 19.03 27.76 15.76
C GLY A 268 20.43 27.94 15.16
N SER A 269 21.16 28.98 15.59
CA SER A 269 22.50 29.26 15.04
C SER A 269 23.46 28.08 15.14
N ASP A 270 23.47 27.43 16.32
CA ASP A 270 24.32 26.29 16.65
C ASP A 270 23.53 25.21 17.41
N SER A 271 22.22 25.13 17.19
CA SER A 271 21.36 24.13 17.81
C SER A 271 20.30 23.63 16.85
N TYR A 272 19.78 22.43 17.10
CA TYR A 272 18.54 21.97 16.45
C TYR A 272 17.75 21.05 17.38
N ARG A 273 16.47 20.90 17.07
CA ARG A 273 15.57 19.92 17.69
C ARG A 273 14.87 19.15 16.57
N LEU A 274 14.85 17.82 16.69
CA LEU A 274 14.04 16.95 15.85
C LEU A 274 13.03 16.21 16.72
N GLY A 275 11.77 16.22 16.31
CA GLY A 275 10.66 15.61 17.04
C GLY A 275 9.51 15.20 16.12
N TYR A 276 8.50 14.59 16.72
CA TYR A 276 7.29 14.14 16.06
C TYR A 276 6.12 14.12 17.05
N VAL A 277 4.91 14.25 16.54
CA VAL A 277 3.68 13.99 17.29
C VAL A 277 3.50 12.47 17.44
N ASP A 278 3.25 12.02 18.67
CA ASP A 278 2.89 10.66 19.03
C ASP A 278 1.46 10.60 19.61
N ARG A 279 0.91 9.40 19.64
CA ARG A 279 -0.35 9.07 20.32
C ARG A 279 -0.28 7.64 20.83
N GLU A 280 -0.94 7.34 21.94
CA GLU A 280 -0.87 5.98 22.54
C GLU A 280 -1.52 4.93 21.63
N HIS A 281 -2.72 5.24 21.14
CA HIS A 281 -3.49 4.46 20.18
C HIS A 281 -4.31 5.41 19.29
N TRP A 282 -4.90 4.88 18.21
CA TRP A 282 -5.58 5.69 17.20
C TRP A 282 -6.74 6.54 17.74
N SER A 283 -7.47 6.00 18.73
CA SER A 283 -8.62 6.65 19.37
C SER A 283 -8.24 7.48 20.59
N ASP A 284 -6.96 7.58 20.94
CA ASP A 284 -6.51 8.44 22.03
C ASP A 284 -6.58 9.89 21.55
N PRO A 285 -7.43 10.74 22.16
CA PRO A 285 -7.46 12.16 21.82
C PRO A 285 -6.19 12.90 22.28
N ARG A 286 -5.29 12.28 23.03
CA ARG A 286 -4.08 12.94 23.51
C ARG A 286 -2.99 12.87 22.43
N LEU A 287 -2.58 14.04 21.94
CA LEU A 287 -1.42 14.20 21.07
C LEU A 287 -0.22 14.60 21.92
N ILE A 288 0.87 13.87 21.77
CA ILE A 288 2.09 14.04 22.59
C ILE A 288 3.22 14.49 21.66
N GLY A 289 3.75 15.70 21.86
CA GLY A 289 4.94 16.14 21.16
C GLY A 289 6.18 15.46 21.73
N ARG A 290 6.81 14.55 20.97
CA ARG A 290 8.02 13.83 21.37
C ARG A 290 9.25 14.42 20.71
N ILE A 291 10.26 14.73 21.52
CA ILE A 291 11.56 15.15 21.04
C ILE A 291 12.42 13.90 20.85
N TYR A 292 12.86 13.64 19.62
CA TYR A 292 13.78 12.53 19.33
C TYR A 292 15.22 12.91 19.64
N LYS A 293 15.68 14.08 19.18
CA LYS A 293 17.04 14.57 19.42
C LYS A 293 17.06 16.09 19.59
N THR A 294 17.95 16.57 20.44
CA THR A 294 18.30 17.99 20.58
C THR A 294 19.81 18.11 20.65
N GLU A 295 20.35 19.08 19.92
CA GLU A 295 21.78 19.40 19.92
C GLU A 295 21.94 20.90 20.16
N GLY A 296 22.95 21.29 20.96
CA GLY A 296 23.19 22.69 21.34
C GLY A 296 22.23 23.26 22.39
N GLN A 297 22.45 24.53 22.77
CA GLN A 297 21.56 25.26 23.69
C GLN A 297 20.39 25.89 22.92
N THR A 298 19.22 25.28 23.00
CA THR A 298 18.00 25.83 22.40
C THR A 298 17.42 26.90 23.33
N SER A 299 17.23 28.10 22.82
CA SER A 299 16.82 29.28 23.60
C SER A 299 15.36 29.26 24.10
N GLY A 300 14.59 28.22 23.81
CA GLY A 300 13.14 28.20 24.02
C GLY A 300 12.64 27.06 24.90
N GLN A 301 11.78 27.42 25.86
CA GLN A 301 10.78 26.52 26.47
C GLN A 301 9.62 26.17 25.50
N SER A 302 9.72 26.58 24.23
CA SER A 302 8.68 26.37 23.22
C SER A 302 8.33 24.90 23.12
N LEU A 303 7.03 24.66 23.19
CA LEU A 303 6.44 23.35 23.01
C LEU A 303 6.68 22.92 21.57
N MET A 304 7.40 21.81 21.40
CA MET A 304 7.73 21.30 20.08
C MET A 304 6.48 20.70 19.44
N CYS A 305 6.37 20.81 18.11
CA CYS A 305 5.25 20.29 17.32
C CYS A 305 3.91 21.05 17.43
N GLU A 306 3.86 22.25 18.01
CA GLU A 306 2.60 23.01 18.11
C GLU A 306 1.93 23.22 16.75
N ALA A 307 2.70 23.56 15.71
CA ALA A 307 2.16 23.77 14.36
C ALA A 307 1.54 22.49 13.77
N GLU A 308 2.19 21.34 13.97
CA GLU A 308 1.70 20.05 13.48
C GLU A 308 0.43 19.62 14.21
N ILE A 309 0.39 19.84 15.52
CA ILE A 309 -0.79 19.54 16.34
C ILE A 309 -1.96 20.45 15.98
N ALA A 310 -1.70 21.73 15.73
CA ALA A 310 -2.71 22.66 15.26
C ALA A 310 -3.26 22.25 13.88
N ALA A 311 -2.42 21.77 12.97
CA ALA A 311 -2.87 21.22 11.68
C ALA A 311 -3.78 20.00 11.88
N LEU A 312 -3.36 19.02 12.71
CA LEU A 312 -4.16 17.84 13.05
C LEU A 312 -5.52 18.19 13.67
N GLN A 313 -5.56 19.20 14.54
CA GLN A 313 -6.78 19.74 15.16
C GLN A 313 -7.68 20.44 14.16
N GLN A 314 -7.11 21.26 13.27
CA GLN A 314 -7.87 21.95 12.23
C GLN A 314 -8.52 20.98 11.25
N ASP A 315 -7.84 19.88 10.95
CA ASP A 315 -8.32 18.87 10.01
C ASP A 315 -9.39 17.94 10.59
N ASN A 316 -9.46 17.81 11.92
CA ASN A 316 -10.45 16.98 12.61
C ASN A 316 -11.10 17.76 13.76
N PRO A 317 -11.91 18.79 13.47
CA PRO A 317 -12.48 19.66 14.50
C PRO A 317 -13.44 18.92 15.45
N ASP A 318 -14.00 17.79 15.01
CA ASP A 318 -14.90 16.95 15.82
C ASP A 318 -14.13 16.08 16.83
N PHE A 319 -12.82 15.88 16.64
CA PHE A 319 -11.97 15.18 17.60
C PHE A 319 -11.44 16.16 18.63
N GLN A 320 -11.77 15.94 19.91
CA GLN A 320 -11.32 16.78 21.02
C GLN A 320 -9.85 16.49 21.37
N TYR A 321 -8.91 16.82 20.47
CA TYR A 321 -7.50 16.58 20.76
C TYR A 321 -7.01 17.45 21.92
N SER A 322 -6.29 16.84 22.86
CA SER A 322 -5.59 17.55 23.94
C SER A 322 -4.09 17.40 23.76
N TYR A 323 -3.35 18.50 23.96
CA TYR A 323 -1.90 18.50 23.82
C TYR A 323 -1.23 18.23 25.16
N TRP A 324 -0.32 17.24 25.18
CA TRP A 324 0.44 16.87 26.35
C TRP A 324 1.93 16.99 26.05
N LYS A 325 2.64 17.66 26.96
CA LYS A 325 4.11 17.65 26.96
C LYS A 325 4.57 16.36 27.62
N GLU A 326 5.51 15.66 26.98
CA GLU A 326 6.20 14.56 27.66
C GLU A 326 6.91 15.12 28.90
N SER A 327 6.58 14.56 30.07
CA SER A 327 7.29 14.91 31.30
C SER A 327 8.72 14.35 31.19
N PRO A 328 9.75 15.18 31.41
CA PRO A 328 11.15 14.79 31.20
C PRO A 328 11.62 13.64 32.09
#